data_AF-A0A7S0FZR7-F1
#
_entry.id   AF-A0A7S0FZR7-F1
#
_cell.length_a   1.000
_cell.length_b   1.000
_cell.length_c   1.000
_cell.angle_alpha   90.00
_cell.angle_beta   90.00
_cell.angle_gamma   90.00
#
_symmetry.space_group_name_H-M   'P 1'
#
loop_
_entity.id
_entity.type
_entity.pdbx_description
1 polymer ?
#
loop_
_entity_poly.entity_id
_entity_poly.type
_entity_poly.pdbx_seq_one_letter_code
_entity_poly.pdbx_strand_id
1 'polypeptide(L)'
;MRNVGPGLWREWRWGQQVVPLYCSDPKVKPPEGEKTINEVAYLTMRALMAKNSLPKLTDAISEMVKEPDSPTTGRVTEQRFRDVLKEAASSVMSEEELEALFPPIVPPEPAAVAAVAEGEQPD
;
A
#
# COMPACT_ATOMS: atom_id res chain seq x y z
N MET A 1 25.45 3.31 12.33
CA MET A 1 24.72 4.18 11.38
C MET A 1 23.34 4.46 11.96
N ARG A 2 23.02 5.72 12.26
CA ARG A 2 21.72 6.12 12.83
C ARG A 2 20.70 6.16 11.69
N ASN A 3 20.01 5.05 11.46
CA ASN A 3 19.04 4.89 10.36
C ASN A 3 17.65 5.48 10.68
N VAL A 4 17.54 6.31 11.73
CA VAL A 4 16.27 6.94 12.13
C VAL A 4 16.60 8.27 12.82
N GLY A 5 16.11 9.36 12.24
CA GLY A 5 16.26 10.71 12.78
C GLY A 5 15.24 11.66 12.13
N PRO A 6 14.88 12.76 12.80
CA PRO A 6 13.78 13.66 12.41
C PRO A 6 13.98 14.39 11.06
N GLY A 7 15.14 14.23 10.42
CA GLY A 7 15.47 14.82 9.10
C GLY A 7 15.40 13.86 7.91
N LEU A 8 15.00 12.59 8.10
CA LEU A 8 14.77 11.65 7.00
C LEU A 8 13.29 11.63 6.65
N TRP A 9 12.95 12.18 5.49
CA TRP A 9 11.64 12.09 4.85
C TRP A 9 11.70 11.16 3.64
N ARG A 10 10.60 10.47 3.35
CA ARG A 10 10.42 9.76 2.09
C ARG A 10 9.44 10.56 1.26
N GLU A 11 9.78 10.85 0.03
CA GLU A 11 8.88 11.53 -0.90
C GLU A 11 8.60 10.60 -2.07
N TRP A 12 7.33 10.48 -2.43
CA TRP A 12 6.96 9.95 -3.73
C TRP A 12 6.70 11.12 -4.68
N ARG A 13 7.26 11.05 -5.88
CA ARG A 13 7.21 12.12 -6.87
C ARG A 13 6.77 11.58 -8.21
N TRP A 14 5.82 12.27 -8.83
CA TRP A 14 5.40 12.00 -10.20
C TRP A 14 4.92 13.28 -10.89
N GLY A 15 5.60 13.68 -11.96
CA GLY A 15 5.34 14.95 -12.62
C GLY A 15 5.51 16.12 -11.63
N GLN A 16 4.44 16.88 -11.43
CA GLN A 16 4.40 17.97 -10.44
C GLN A 16 3.84 17.53 -9.07
N GLN A 17 3.36 16.29 -8.94
CA GLN A 17 2.80 15.78 -7.69
C GLN A 17 3.93 15.32 -6.76
N VAL A 18 3.85 15.76 -5.51
CA VAL A 18 4.78 15.39 -4.43
C VAL A 18 3.95 14.90 -3.25
N VAL A 19 4.17 13.66 -2.84
CA VAL A 19 3.49 13.02 -1.72
C VAL A 19 4.51 12.79 -0.61
N PRO A 20 4.44 13.55 0.51
CA PRO A 20 5.30 13.35 1.67
C PRO A 20 4.87 12.11 2.45
N LEU A 21 5.68 11.07 2.45
CA LEU A 21 5.41 9.79 3.10
C LEU A 21 6.19 9.67 4.43
N TYR A 22 5.58 8.99 5.40
CA TYR A 22 6.32 8.49 6.56
C TYR A 22 7.41 7.51 6.12
N CYS A 23 8.58 7.58 6.76
CA CYS A 23 9.59 6.53 6.62
C CYS A 23 9.08 5.25 7.29
N SER A 24 8.91 4.19 6.50
CA SER A 24 8.64 2.86 7.01
C SER A 24 9.75 2.43 7.97
N ASP A 25 9.39 1.79 9.09
CA ASP A 25 10.37 1.33 10.06
C ASP A 25 11.27 0.25 9.40
N PRO A 26 12.59 0.44 9.33
CA PRO A 26 13.48 -0.51 8.66
C PRO A 26 13.54 -1.88 9.32
N LYS A 27 12.97 -2.03 10.52
CA LYS A 27 12.88 -3.30 11.24
C LYS A 27 11.62 -4.10 10.89
N VAL A 28 10.61 -3.45 10.32
CA VAL A 28 9.39 -4.11 9.87
C VAL A 28 9.66 -4.62 8.45
N LYS A 29 9.77 -5.95 8.32
CA LYS A 29 9.82 -6.57 6.99
C LYS A 29 8.49 -6.28 6.29
N PRO A 30 8.51 -5.84 5.01
CA PRO A 30 7.30 -5.74 4.22
C PRO A 30 6.54 -7.07 4.26
N PRO A 31 5.20 -7.07 4.33
CA PRO A 31 4.42 -8.30 4.25
C PRO A 31 4.80 -9.08 2.99
N GLU A 32 5.08 -10.38 3.12
CA GLU A 32 5.42 -11.23 1.97
C GLU A 32 4.24 -11.29 1.01
N GLY A 33 4.48 -10.99 -0.27
CA GLY A 33 3.46 -10.93 -1.32
C GLY A 33 2.88 -9.53 -1.58
N GLU A 34 3.14 -8.55 -0.72
CA GLU A 34 2.64 -7.19 -0.93
C GLU A 34 3.57 -6.38 -1.86
N LYS A 35 2.99 -5.83 -2.93
CA LYS A 35 3.72 -4.98 -3.88
C LYS A 35 4.19 -3.69 -3.20
N THR A 36 5.35 -3.21 -3.59
CA THR A 36 5.85 -1.92 -3.06
C THR A 36 4.96 -0.77 -3.53
N ILE A 37 4.90 0.33 -2.76
CA ILE A 37 4.12 1.51 -3.15
C ILE A 37 4.46 2.05 -4.54
N ASN A 38 5.73 1.96 -4.95
CA ASN A 38 6.17 2.39 -6.28
C ASN A 38 5.59 1.50 -7.38
N GLU A 39 5.55 0.19 -7.13
CA GLU A 39 5.00 -0.78 -8.07
C GLU A 39 3.49 -0.61 -8.20
N VAL A 40 2.78 -0.49 -7.07
CA VAL A 40 1.33 -0.24 -7.05
C VAL A 40 1.01 1.08 -7.76
N ALA A 41 1.68 2.17 -7.40
CA ALA A 41 1.46 3.48 -8.04
C ALA A 41 1.70 3.42 -9.55
N TYR A 42 2.80 2.79 -10.00
CA TYR A 42 3.09 2.63 -11.42
C TYR A 42 2.01 1.84 -12.16
N LEU A 43 1.58 0.71 -11.60
CA LEU A 43 0.57 -0.14 -12.22
C LEU A 43 -0.80 0.55 -12.27
N THR A 44 -1.22 1.20 -11.18
CA THR A 44 -2.46 1.99 -11.12
C THR A 44 -2.44 3.13 -12.14
N MET A 45 -1.32 3.87 -12.24
CA MET A 45 -1.17 4.93 -13.23
C MET A 45 -1.27 4.41 -14.66
N ARG A 46 -0.57 3.32 -14.98
CA ARG A 46 -0.61 2.71 -16.31
C ARG A 46 -2.02 2.26 -16.66
N ALA A 47 -2.73 1.66 -15.71
CA ALA A 47 -4.08 1.17 -15.91
C ALA A 47 -5.10 2.30 -16.12
N LEU A 48 -5.01 3.37 -15.32
CA LEU A 48 -5.85 4.56 -15.49
C LEU A 48 -5.50 5.36 -16.75
N MET A 49 -4.24 5.34 -17.18
CA MET A 49 -3.81 5.94 -18.46
C MET A 49 -4.45 5.23 -19.65
N ALA A 50 -4.47 3.89 -19.65
CA ALA A 50 -5.12 3.11 -20.69
C ALA A 50 -6.63 3.40 -20.79
N LYS A 51 -7.26 3.79 -19.67
CA LYS A 51 -8.69 4.12 -19.59
C LYS A 51 -8.98 5.63 -19.62
N ASN A 52 -8.01 6.46 -20.01
CA ASN A 52 -8.13 7.93 -20.07
C ASN A 52 -8.66 8.57 -18.77
N SER A 53 -8.38 7.96 -17.63
CA SER A 53 -8.90 8.35 -16.30
C SER A 53 -7.79 8.80 -15.34
N LEU A 54 -6.59 9.08 -15.85
CA LEU A 54 -5.49 9.66 -15.07
C LEU A 54 -5.87 10.94 -14.29
N PRO A 55 -6.70 11.87 -14.83
CA PRO A 55 -7.09 13.07 -14.08
C PRO A 55 -7.73 12.76 -12.72
N LYS A 56 -8.56 11.71 -12.65
CA LYS A 56 -9.19 11.29 -11.38
C LYS A 56 -8.15 10.92 -10.32
N LEU A 57 -7.08 10.23 -10.72
CA LEU A 57 -6.00 9.89 -9.81
C LEU A 57 -5.24 11.13 -9.34
N THR A 58 -4.96 12.07 -10.26
CA THR A 58 -4.26 13.31 -9.88
C THR A 58 -5.09 14.18 -8.94
N ASP A 59 -6.41 14.22 -9.14
CA ASP A 59 -7.33 14.94 -8.26
C ASP A 59 -7.38 14.28 -6.87
N ALA A 60 -7.54 12.95 -6.81
CA ALA A 60 -7.55 12.21 -5.55
C ALA A 60 -6.25 12.36 -4.75
N ILE A 61 -5.08 12.31 -5.42
CA ILE A 61 -3.78 12.56 -4.77
C ILE A 61 -3.70 14.00 -4.25
N SER A 62 -4.16 14.97 -5.05
CA SER A 62 -4.12 16.39 -4.66
C SER A 62 -5.04 16.68 -3.48
N GLU A 63 -6.17 15.98 -3.37
CA GLU A 63 -7.07 16.05 -2.23
C GLU A 63 -6.45 15.43 -0.98
N MET A 64 -5.86 14.24 -1.09
CA MET A 64 -5.16 13.58 0.01
C MET A 64 -4.06 14.45 0.62
N VAL A 65 -3.27 15.15 -0.21
CA VAL A 65 -2.18 16.02 0.26
C VAL A 65 -2.71 17.28 0.98
N LYS A 66 -3.94 17.72 0.72
CA LYS A 66 -4.56 18.86 1.43
C LYS A 66 -4.97 18.48 2.86
N GLU A 67 -5.29 17.21 3.09
CA GLU A 67 -5.73 16.70 4.40
C GLU A 67 -4.77 15.63 4.94
N PRO A 68 -3.51 15.99 5.26
CA PRO A 68 -2.50 15.03 5.70
C PRO A 68 -2.86 14.40 7.05
N ASP A 69 -2.32 13.19 7.31
CA ASP A 69 -2.52 12.47 8.58
C ASP A 69 -1.94 13.24 9.78
N SER A 70 -0.90 14.04 9.55
CA SER A 70 -0.30 14.90 10.57
C SER A 70 -0.38 16.37 10.14
N PRO A 71 -1.19 17.21 10.82
CA PRO A 71 -1.34 18.62 10.49
C PRO A 71 -0.06 19.44 10.72
N THR A 72 0.86 18.93 11.55
CA THR A 72 2.14 19.58 11.86
C THR A 72 3.27 19.22 10.90
N THR A 73 3.19 18.08 10.22
CA THR A 73 4.27 17.62 9.33
C THR A 73 3.86 17.46 7.86
N GLY A 74 2.57 17.54 7.54
CA GLY A 74 2.07 17.38 6.17
C GLY A 74 2.22 15.97 5.62
N ARG A 75 2.46 14.98 6.49
CA ARG A 75 2.80 13.61 6.11
C ARG A 75 1.55 12.76 5.94
N VAL A 76 1.62 11.84 4.99
CA VAL A 76 0.63 10.77 4.79
C VAL A 76 1.28 9.41 4.98
N THR A 77 0.51 8.48 5.56
CA THR A 77 0.93 7.09 5.70
C THR A 77 0.97 6.39 4.34
N GLU A 78 1.89 5.42 4.18
CA GLU A 78 1.93 4.62 2.95
C GLU A 78 0.61 3.88 2.72
N GLN A 79 -0.04 3.42 3.80
CA GLN A 79 -1.35 2.76 3.73
C GLN A 79 -2.42 3.69 3.15
N ARG A 80 -2.55 4.92 3.69
CA ARG A 80 -3.51 5.90 3.17
C ARG A 80 -3.27 6.22 1.70
N PHE A 81 -2.00 6.33 1.30
CA PHE A 81 -1.68 6.52 -0.11
C PHE A 81 -2.10 5.31 -0.97
N ARG A 82 -1.92 4.08 -0.50
CA ARG A 82 -2.43 2.88 -1.18
C ARG A 82 -3.96 2.86 -1.28
N ASP A 83 -4.65 3.24 -0.22
CA ASP A 83 -6.12 3.28 -0.21
C ASP A 83 -6.65 4.28 -1.24
N VAL A 84 -6.02 5.45 -1.36
CA VAL A 84 -6.36 6.45 -2.40
C VAL A 84 -6.10 5.92 -3.81
N LEU A 85 -4.98 5.22 -4.04
CA LEU A 85 -4.72 4.56 -5.33
C LEU A 85 -5.78 3.50 -5.65
N LYS A 86 -6.22 2.75 -4.64
CA LYS A 86 -7.24 1.70 -4.77
C LYS A 86 -8.62 2.27 -5.06
N GLU A 87 -9.02 3.33 -4.38
CA GLU A 87 -10.31 4.01 -4.58
C GLU A 87 -10.41 4.67 -5.97
N ALA A 88 -9.32 5.30 -6.42
CA ALA A 88 -9.24 5.85 -7.77
C ALA A 88 -9.34 4.75 -8.83
N ALA A 89 -8.72 3.59 -8.58
CA ALA A 89 -8.80 2.43 -9.46
C ALA A 89 -10.20 1.78 -9.45
N SER A 90 -10.82 1.57 -8.30
CA SER A 90 -12.15 0.92 -8.16
C SER A 90 -13.25 1.72 -8.84
N SER A 91 -13.08 3.03 -8.99
CA SER A 91 -14.02 3.91 -9.68
C SER A 91 -14.00 3.78 -11.22
N VAL A 92 -13.06 3.01 -11.78
CA VAL A 92 -12.81 2.93 -13.23
C VAL A 92 -12.60 1.49 -13.71
N MET A 93 -12.10 0.62 -12.84
CA MET A 93 -11.68 -0.73 -13.15
C MET A 93 -12.64 -1.77 -12.56
N SER A 94 -12.72 -2.93 -13.21
CA SER A 94 -13.47 -4.06 -12.64
C SER A 94 -12.72 -4.64 -11.44
N GLU A 95 -13.43 -5.40 -10.61
CA GLU A 95 -12.87 -6.06 -9.43
C GLU A 95 -11.69 -6.97 -9.79
N GLU A 96 -11.80 -7.71 -10.89
CA GLU A 96 -10.75 -8.62 -11.39
C GLU A 96 -9.45 -7.87 -11.76
N GLU A 97 -9.56 -6.71 -12.40
CA GLU A 97 -8.40 -5.87 -12.70
C GLU A 97 -7.81 -5.23 -11.44
N LEU A 98 -8.67 -4.95 -10.46
CA LEU A 98 -8.27 -4.35 -9.21
C LEU A 98 -7.52 -5.35 -8.32
N GLU A 99 -7.95 -6.61 -8.29
CA GLU A 99 -7.21 -7.70 -7.62
C GLU A 99 -5.85 -7.97 -8.27
N ALA A 100 -5.72 -7.79 -9.59
CA ALA A 100 -4.43 -7.90 -10.26
C ALA A 100 -3.44 -6.80 -9.82
N LEU A 101 -3.95 -5.61 -9.47
CA LEU A 101 -3.16 -4.48 -8.99
C LEU A 101 -2.87 -4.55 -7.48
N PHE A 102 -3.89 -4.97 -6.72
CA PHE A 102 -3.89 -5.08 -5.27
C PHE A 102 -4.15 -6.54 -4.90
N PRO A 103 -3.15 -7.44 -5.09
CA PRO A 103 -3.35 -8.84 -4.78
C PRO A 103 -3.73 -9.00 -3.31
N PRO A 104 -4.68 -9.91 -2.99
CA PRO A 104 -5.00 -10.19 -1.60
C PRO A 104 -3.72 -10.64 -0.89
N ILE A 105 -3.41 -9.97 0.22
CA ILE A 105 -2.30 -10.38 1.08
C ILE A 105 -2.68 -11.78 1.57
N VAL A 106 -2.05 -12.80 1.02
CA VAL A 106 -2.23 -14.17 1.49
C VAL A 106 -1.63 -14.17 2.90
N PRO A 107 -2.44 -14.26 3.97
CA PRO A 107 -1.87 -14.46 5.29
C PRO A 107 -1.05 -15.75 5.17
N PRO A 108 0.19 -15.80 5.70
CA PRO A 108 0.97 -17.02 5.66
C PRO A 108 0.07 -18.12 6.20
N GLU A 109 -0.21 -19.12 5.37
CA GLU A 109 -0.99 -20.29 5.71
C GLU A 109 -0.48 -20.74 7.09
N PRO A 110 -1.31 -20.77 8.15
CA PRO A 110 -0.82 -21.18 9.45
C PRO A 110 -0.31 -22.59 9.23
N ALA A 111 1.03 -22.74 9.23
CA ALA A 111 1.68 -24.02 9.08
C ALA A 111 0.91 -24.99 9.94
N ALA A 112 0.34 -26.02 9.30
CA ALA A 112 -0.49 -27.03 9.90
C ALA A 112 0.06 -27.35 11.30
N VAL A 113 -0.60 -26.84 12.33
CA VAL A 113 -0.50 -27.39 13.68
C VAL A 113 -1.02 -28.81 13.51
N ALA A 114 -0.06 -29.71 13.31
CA ALA A 114 -0.28 -31.09 13.02
C ALA A 114 -1.32 -31.62 14.01
N ALA A 115 -2.48 -31.95 13.46
CA ALA A 115 -3.37 -32.91 14.05
C ALA A 115 -2.58 -34.21 14.20
N VAL A 116 -2.08 -34.47 15.40
CA VAL A 116 -1.90 -35.80 15.95
C VAL A 116 -2.70 -35.87 17.22
N ALA A 117 -4.01 -36.00 17.03
CA ALA A 117 -4.84 -36.76 17.94
C ALA A 117 -4.52 -38.25 17.69
N GLU A 118 -3.70 -38.87 18.54
CA GLU A 118 -3.75 -40.31 18.75
C GLU A 118 -3.03 -40.66 20.06
N GLY A 119 -3.77 -41.29 20.99
CA GLY A 119 -3.19 -41.92 22.18
C GLY A 119 -3.95 -41.68 23.49
N GLU A 120 -5.24 -42.02 23.51
CA GLU A 120 -5.95 -42.36 24.74
C GLU A 120 -5.30 -43.63 25.32
N GLN A 121 -4.70 -43.55 26.52
CA GLN A 121 -4.22 -44.71 27.27
C GLN A 121 -5.02 -44.77 28.58
N PRO A 122 -5.98 -45.69 28.73
CA PRO A 122 -6.59 -45.96 30.02
C PRO A 122 -5.69 -46.89 30.85
N ASP A 123 -5.63 -46.61 32.15
CA ASP A 123 -5.01 -47.44 33.20
C ASP A 123 -5.97 -48.57 33.63
#